data_AF-A0A8T6PFW2-F1
#
_entry.id   AF-A0A8T6PFW2-F1
#
_cell.length_a   1.000
_cell.length_b   1.000
_cell.length_c   1.000
_cell.angle_alpha   90.00
_cell.angle_beta   90.00
_cell.angle_gamma   90.00
#
_symmetry.space_group_name_H-M   'P 1'
#
loop_
_entity.id
_entity.type
_entity.pdbx_description
1 polymer ?
#
loop_
_entity_poly.entity_id
_entity_poly.type
_entity_poly.pdbx_seq_one_letter_code
_entity_poly.pdbx_strand_id
1 'polypeptide(L)'
;MQAIPAANYLNIEFGPDFWRLVSHELDTPTTLLDASPEGLLAHPVFRAARSLPSATIAPAQIIRIIMGWAPESQAWRLGLLLVDGSVTKIDTTQMQWCELAAWAESEQPDVYQARLAGQALARLINRPFQFLEPHAETRVSVFNPDSPEPPVETISLAEEIAAPDEEDDALDTAMDAADDTTNVTIPEIVPPDLPLRFAGWQLTRSSVGLRWRRTQSWWLFTLGKLLLFGVLGVLFLLLSIGSQTRGLAEVEPPQLTQIGVLVSIALLVSLVYTLWQLLSASAVVINTFEREVYSQGLLFPFIYWRVPFDRIQYLLVTQTPPQPQGRRRRTDPMQITQDFWLHVYDGADFHEIIDLPDVPGQSWTWDKVRTQGHSQVRRSLQLAHYDTPAHHASQQIAHLIGVPVYLDLV
;
A
#
# COMPACT_ATOMS: atom_id res chain seq x y z
N MET A 1 -30.39 14.94 30.93
CA MET A 1 -29.02 14.40 30.95
C MET A 1 -29.06 13.08 30.22
N GLN A 2 -28.23 12.93 29.18
CA GLN A 2 -28.07 11.69 28.42
C GLN A 2 -26.62 11.23 28.54
N ALA A 3 -26.41 9.91 28.52
CA ALA A 3 -25.09 9.30 28.55
C ALA A 3 -25.02 8.21 27.47
N ILE A 4 -23.91 8.15 26.74
CA ILE A 4 -23.64 7.10 25.76
C ILE A 4 -22.27 6.46 26.03
N PRO A 5 -22.23 5.14 26.29
CA PRO A 5 -20.97 4.43 26.51
C PRO A 5 -20.19 4.35 25.20
N ALA A 6 -18.87 4.41 25.28
CA ALA A 6 -17.93 4.28 24.17
C ALA A 6 -16.78 3.33 24.57
N ALA A 7 -15.98 2.92 23.59
CA ALA A 7 -14.82 2.06 23.80
C ALA A 7 -13.85 2.63 24.85
N ASN A 8 -13.05 1.75 25.45
CA ASN A 8 -12.06 2.06 26.49
C ASN A 8 -12.67 2.63 27.79
N TYR A 9 -13.81 2.09 28.22
CA TYR A 9 -14.50 2.50 29.45
C TYR A 9 -14.84 4.01 29.48
N LEU A 10 -15.08 4.59 28.30
CA LEU A 10 -15.44 5.99 28.15
C LEU A 10 -16.96 6.14 28.13
N ASN A 11 -17.43 7.27 28.62
CA ASN A 11 -18.84 7.63 28.59
C ASN A 11 -18.96 9.10 28.21
N ILE A 12 -19.78 9.40 27.20
CA ILE A 12 -20.07 10.79 26.85
C ILE A 12 -21.36 11.18 27.54
N GLU A 13 -21.28 12.18 28.42
CA GLU A 13 -22.45 12.73 29.09
C GLU A 13 -22.75 14.12 28.53
N PHE A 14 -23.98 14.32 28.08
CA PHE A 14 -24.37 15.57 27.43
C PHE A 14 -25.79 16.03 27.78
N GLY A 15 -26.00 17.33 27.65
CA GLY A 15 -27.25 18.02 27.89
C GLY A 15 -27.36 19.30 27.06
N PRO A 16 -28.31 20.19 27.38
CA PRO A 16 -28.45 21.47 26.68
C PRO A 16 -27.24 22.40 26.89
N ASP A 17 -26.67 22.39 28.09
CA ASP A 17 -25.66 23.38 28.51
C ASP A 17 -24.32 22.75 28.93
N PHE A 18 -24.17 21.43 28.79
CA PHE A 18 -22.93 20.73 29.15
C PHE A 18 -22.66 19.58 28.20
N TRP A 19 -21.37 19.28 28.05
CA TRP A 19 -20.88 18.09 27.38
C TRP A 19 -19.57 17.68 28.04
N ARG A 20 -19.43 16.42 28.43
CA ARG A 20 -18.23 15.90 29.08
C ARG A 20 -17.91 14.48 28.63
N LEU A 21 -16.62 14.18 28.54
CA LEU A 21 -16.09 12.83 28.33
C LEU A 21 -15.58 12.32 29.68
N VAL A 22 -16.14 11.24 30.18
CA VAL A 22 -15.82 10.65 31.48
C VAL A 22 -15.20 9.27 31.26
N SER A 23 -14.09 8.98 31.94
CA SER A 23 -13.53 7.63 32.02
C SER A 23 -13.97 6.95 33.31
N HIS A 24 -14.38 5.70 33.17
CA HIS A 24 -14.73 4.78 34.27
C HIS A 24 -13.67 3.69 34.49
N GLU A 25 -12.47 3.85 33.93
CA GLU A 25 -11.38 2.89 34.12
C GLU A 25 -10.86 2.87 35.57
N LEU A 26 -10.99 3.99 36.27
CA LEU A 26 -10.62 4.14 37.69
C LEU A 26 -11.85 4.00 38.59
N ASP A 27 -11.63 3.60 39.85
CA ASP A 27 -12.68 3.50 40.89
C ASP A 27 -13.49 4.80 41.05
N THR A 28 -12.89 5.95 40.72
CA THR A 28 -13.55 7.25 40.67
C THR A 28 -13.69 7.73 39.22
N PRO A 29 -14.93 8.00 38.74
CA PRO A 29 -15.17 8.55 37.41
C PRO A 29 -14.37 9.84 37.21
N THR A 30 -13.54 9.88 36.17
CA THR A 30 -12.64 11.00 35.90
C THR A 30 -13.07 11.71 34.63
N THR A 31 -13.38 13.00 34.73
CA THR A 31 -13.68 13.84 33.56
C THR A 31 -12.41 14.10 32.76
N LEU A 32 -12.32 13.51 31.57
CA LEU A 32 -11.18 13.66 30.65
C LEU A 32 -11.29 14.93 29.82
N LEU A 33 -12.50 15.31 29.43
CA LEU A 33 -12.80 16.55 28.73
C LEU A 33 -14.08 17.15 29.28
N ASP A 34 -14.07 18.45 29.50
CA ASP A 34 -15.26 19.23 29.86
C ASP A 34 -15.41 20.38 28.87
N ALA A 35 -16.59 20.50 28.27
CA ALA A 35 -16.86 21.49 27.24
C ALA A 35 -17.66 22.66 27.80
N SER A 36 -17.26 23.87 27.41
CA SER A 36 -17.97 25.10 27.71
C SER A 36 -17.99 26.01 26.47
N PRO A 37 -18.78 27.09 26.46
CA PRO A 37 -18.74 28.06 25.36
C PRO A 37 -17.34 28.67 25.12
N GLU A 38 -16.46 28.64 26.14
CA GLU A 38 -15.10 29.17 26.06
C GLU A 38 -14.09 28.17 25.45
N GLY A 39 -14.46 26.89 25.31
CA GLY A 39 -13.61 25.85 24.74
C GLY A 39 -13.74 24.50 25.41
N LEU A 40 -12.70 23.68 25.26
CA LEU A 40 -12.62 22.36 25.88
C LEU A 40 -11.49 22.34 26.91
N LEU A 41 -11.81 22.03 28.16
CA LEU A 41 -10.84 21.81 29.21
C LEU A 41 -10.45 20.32 29.20
N ALA A 42 -9.18 20.05 28.88
CA ALA A 42 -8.66 18.70 28.76
C ALA A 42 -7.85 18.30 30.00
N HIS A 43 -8.18 17.14 30.56
CA HIS A 43 -7.45 16.55 31.67
C HIS A 43 -6.01 16.20 31.24
N PRO A 44 -4.99 16.32 32.12
CA PRO A 44 -3.59 16.07 31.78
C PRO A 44 -3.32 14.70 31.11
N VAL A 45 -4.00 13.65 31.56
CA VAL A 45 -3.86 12.30 31.00
C VAL A 45 -4.36 12.25 29.55
N PHE A 46 -5.52 12.84 29.28
CA PHE A 46 -6.08 12.90 27.93
C PHE A 46 -5.18 13.74 26.99
N ARG A 47 -4.65 14.86 27.50
CA ARG A 47 -3.73 15.72 26.74
C ARG A 47 -2.44 15.01 26.35
N ALA A 48 -1.83 14.29 27.29
CA ALA A 48 -0.63 13.52 27.02
C ALA A 48 -0.89 12.45 25.95
N ALA A 49 -2.01 11.71 26.09
CA ALA A 49 -2.40 10.66 25.15
C ALA A 49 -2.70 11.17 23.73
N ARG A 50 -3.15 12.42 23.59
CA ARG A 50 -3.49 13.05 22.29
C ARG A 50 -2.46 14.10 21.84
N SER A 51 -1.33 14.21 22.53
CA SER A 51 -0.27 15.19 22.27
C SER A 51 -0.78 16.63 22.14
N LEU A 52 -1.72 17.04 23.01
CA LEU A 52 -2.33 18.36 22.95
C LEU A 52 -1.45 19.43 23.62
N PRO A 53 -1.16 20.57 22.94
CA PRO A 53 -0.20 21.55 23.45
C PRO A 53 -0.72 22.33 24.67
N SER A 54 -2.03 22.59 24.73
CA SER A 54 -2.66 23.41 25.77
C SER A 54 -3.61 22.59 26.65
N ALA A 55 -3.83 23.07 27.88
CA ALA A 55 -4.86 22.53 28.77
C ALA A 55 -6.27 22.84 28.27
N THR A 56 -6.42 24.00 27.63
CA THR A 56 -7.68 24.46 27.07
C THR A 56 -7.54 24.53 25.56
N ILE A 57 -8.44 23.85 24.86
CA ILE A 57 -8.58 23.96 23.41
C ILE A 57 -9.58 25.06 23.14
N ALA A 58 -9.11 26.20 22.64
CA ALA A 58 -9.98 27.31 22.28
C ALA A 58 -10.87 26.91 21.10
N PRO A 59 -12.13 27.38 21.01
CA PRO A 59 -12.99 27.10 19.87
C PRO A 59 -12.30 27.47 18.56
N ALA A 60 -11.53 28.55 18.50
CA ALA A 60 -10.78 28.98 17.31
C ALA A 60 -9.82 27.91 16.76
N GLN A 61 -9.33 27.00 17.60
CA GLN A 61 -8.46 25.89 17.22
C GLN A 61 -9.24 24.70 16.65
N ILE A 62 -10.56 24.66 16.82
CA ILE A 62 -11.43 23.57 16.36
C ILE A 62 -12.06 24.02 15.04
N ILE A 63 -11.64 23.43 13.92
CA ILE A 63 -12.25 23.70 12.61
C ILE A 63 -13.68 23.17 12.60
N ARG A 64 -13.85 21.90 12.99
CA ARG A 64 -15.12 21.18 12.98
C ARG A 64 -15.06 19.95 13.87
N ILE A 65 -16.24 19.46 14.20
CA ILE A 65 -16.47 18.20 14.88
C ILE A 65 -16.94 17.20 13.83
N ILE A 66 -16.32 16.02 13.80
CA ILE A 66 -16.61 14.99 12.81
C ILE A 66 -17.06 13.74 13.54
N MET A 67 -18.17 13.17 13.08
CA MET A 67 -18.55 11.79 13.38
C MET A 67 -18.57 11.00 12.08
N GLY A 68 -17.81 9.92 12.01
CA GLY A 68 -17.70 9.13 10.78
C GLY A 68 -17.38 7.66 11.04
N TRP A 69 -17.69 6.83 10.05
CA TRP A 69 -17.26 5.43 10.02
C TRP A 69 -15.79 5.35 9.61
N ALA A 70 -14.97 4.68 10.41
CA ALA A 70 -13.58 4.37 10.09
C ALA A 70 -13.48 2.90 9.65
N PRO A 71 -13.33 2.62 8.34
CA PRO A 71 -13.33 1.26 7.81
C PRO A 71 -12.14 0.42 8.30
N GLU A 72 -11.01 1.04 8.60
CA GLU A 72 -9.79 0.34 9.05
C GLU A 72 -9.99 -0.32 10.42
N SER A 73 -10.81 0.28 11.28
CA SER A 73 -11.12 -0.22 12.62
C SER A 73 -12.53 -0.79 12.74
N GLN A 74 -13.33 -0.75 11.67
CA GLN A 74 -14.75 -1.12 11.69
C GLN A 74 -15.49 -0.47 12.88
N ALA A 75 -15.29 0.85 13.04
CA ALA A 75 -15.79 1.58 14.19
C ALA A 75 -16.29 2.98 13.82
N TRP A 76 -17.36 3.41 14.47
CA TRP A 76 -17.76 4.81 14.46
C TRP A 76 -16.80 5.62 15.33
N ARG A 77 -16.35 6.77 14.84
CA ARG A 77 -15.44 7.66 15.57
C ARG A 77 -16.00 9.06 15.66
N LEU A 78 -15.96 9.64 16.85
CA LEU A 78 -16.22 11.05 17.11
C LEU A 78 -14.89 11.73 17.44
N GLY A 79 -14.58 12.82 16.74
CA GLY A 79 -13.35 13.56 16.95
C GLY A 79 -13.41 15.01 16.52
N LEU A 80 -12.33 15.72 16.81
CA LEU A 80 -12.12 17.12 16.49
C LEU A 80 -11.06 17.23 15.40
N LEU A 81 -11.31 18.11 14.44
CA LEU A 81 -10.27 18.54 13.50
C LEU A 81 -9.66 19.85 14.01
N LEU A 82 -8.43 19.76 14.51
CA LEU A 82 -7.71 20.85 15.15
C LEU A 82 -6.77 21.56 14.18
N VAL A 83 -6.55 22.86 14.41
CA VAL A 83 -5.48 23.67 13.81
C VAL A 83 -4.62 24.29 14.89
N ASP A 84 -3.34 24.47 14.58
CA ASP A 84 -2.44 25.17 15.49
C ASP A 84 -2.86 26.64 15.63
N GLY A 85 -2.88 27.13 16.87
CA GLY A 85 -3.53 28.37 17.30
C GLY A 85 -2.89 29.67 16.82
N SER A 86 -1.94 29.62 15.87
CA SER A 86 -1.15 30.77 15.41
C SER A 86 -1.50 31.25 14.00
N VAL A 87 -2.33 30.52 13.24
CA VAL A 87 -2.44 30.80 11.79
C VAL A 87 -3.73 31.56 11.45
N THR A 88 -3.57 32.87 11.17
CA THR A 88 -4.59 33.76 10.59
C THR A 88 -5.12 33.34 9.21
N LYS A 89 -4.56 32.26 8.64
CA LYS A 89 -4.95 31.68 7.36
C LYS A 89 -5.01 30.17 7.56
N ILE A 90 -6.15 29.54 7.27
CA ILE A 90 -6.29 28.08 7.40
C ILE A 90 -5.36 27.44 6.36
N ASP A 91 -4.17 27.07 6.79
CA ASP A 91 -3.27 26.23 6.01
C ASP A 91 -3.66 24.78 6.29
N THR A 92 -4.07 24.07 5.24
CA THR A 92 -4.54 22.69 5.35
C THR A 92 -3.41 21.71 5.71
N THR A 93 -2.15 22.15 5.68
CA THR A 93 -0.98 21.32 5.95
C THR A 93 -0.73 21.01 7.43
N GLN A 94 -1.39 21.71 8.36
CA GLN A 94 -1.21 21.53 9.82
C GLN A 94 -2.52 21.16 10.54
N MET A 95 -3.33 20.31 9.93
CA MET A 95 -4.52 19.78 10.59
C MET A 95 -4.17 18.54 11.43
N GLN A 96 -4.63 18.53 12.68
CA GLN A 96 -4.47 17.38 13.58
C GLN A 96 -5.85 16.78 13.89
N TRP A 97 -5.98 15.47 13.68
CA TRP A 97 -7.14 14.72 14.16
C TRP A 97 -6.99 14.41 15.66
N CYS A 98 -7.99 14.77 16.46
CA CYS A 98 -8.07 14.44 17.88
C CYS A 98 -9.32 13.61 18.15
N GLU A 99 -9.14 12.31 18.31
CA GLU A 99 -10.23 11.38 18.59
C GLU A 99 -10.72 11.49 20.03
N LEU A 100 -12.04 11.63 20.19
CA LEU A 100 -12.72 11.75 21.48
C LEU A 100 -13.28 10.41 21.96
N ALA A 101 -13.98 9.70 21.07
CA ALA A 101 -14.65 8.45 21.38
C ALA A 101 -14.77 7.57 20.13
N ALA A 102 -14.82 6.26 20.35
CA ALA A 102 -15.04 5.27 19.30
C ALA A 102 -16.05 4.22 19.75
N TRP A 103 -16.73 3.60 18.79
CA TRP A 103 -17.70 2.53 19.02
C TRP A 103 -17.49 1.44 17.99
N ALA A 104 -17.09 0.25 18.43
CA ALA A 104 -16.88 -0.88 17.53
C ALA A 104 -18.22 -1.37 16.95
N GLU A 105 -18.18 -2.02 15.79
CA GLU A 105 -19.37 -2.63 15.18
C GLU A 105 -20.09 -3.61 16.13
N SER A 106 -19.32 -4.37 16.91
CA SER A 106 -19.83 -5.33 17.90
C SER A 106 -20.58 -4.69 19.07
N GLU A 107 -20.30 -3.42 19.36
CA GLU A 107 -20.94 -2.67 20.44
C GLU A 107 -22.27 -2.02 19.98
N GLN A 108 -22.58 -2.09 18.68
CA GLN A 108 -23.74 -1.47 18.01
C GLN A 108 -24.18 -0.18 18.70
N PRO A 109 -23.38 0.90 18.61
CA PRO A 109 -23.80 2.17 19.16
C PRO A 109 -25.14 2.55 18.55
N ASP A 110 -26.02 3.15 19.36
CA ASP A 110 -27.12 3.91 18.81
C ASP A 110 -26.50 5.11 18.05
N VAL A 111 -26.27 4.92 16.75
CA VAL A 111 -25.62 5.90 15.85
C VAL A 111 -26.34 7.24 15.93
N TYR A 112 -27.66 7.22 16.19
CA TYR A 112 -28.44 8.41 16.42
C TYR A 112 -28.02 9.14 17.71
N GLN A 113 -27.80 8.44 18.82
CA GLN A 113 -27.30 9.02 20.08
C GLN A 113 -25.88 9.57 19.94
N ALA A 114 -24.98 8.84 19.28
CA ALA A 114 -23.63 9.32 19.03
C ALA A 114 -23.64 10.59 18.15
N ARG A 115 -24.53 10.64 17.15
CA ARG A 115 -24.77 11.84 16.33
C ARG A 115 -25.31 13.00 17.16
N LEU A 116 -26.27 12.76 18.06
CA LEU A 116 -26.79 13.77 18.97
C LEU A 116 -25.71 14.31 19.91
N ALA A 117 -24.84 13.44 20.43
CA ALA A 117 -23.73 13.83 21.30
C ALA A 117 -22.74 14.75 20.56
N GLY A 118 -22.39 14.42 19.31
CA GLY A 118 -21.55 15.27 18.46
C GLY A 118 -22.21 16.61 18.11
N GLN A 119 -23.51 16.62 17.83
CA GLN A 119 -24.29 17.84 17.59
C GLN A 119 -24.46 18.71 18.84
N ALA A 120 -24.57 18.11 20.03
CA ALA A 120 -24.61 18.83 21.29
C ALA A 120 -23.28 19.55 21.55
N LEU A 121 -22.15 18.86 21.37
CA LEU A 121 -20.83 19.46 21.46
C LEU A 121 -20.68 20.62 20.48
N ALA A 122 -21.05 20.41 19.21
CA ALA A 122 -20.99 21.42 18.15
C ALA A 122 -21.74 22.69 18.49
N ARG A 123 -22.96 22.55 19.03
CA ARG A 123 -23.77 23.68 19.48
C ARG A 123 -23.13 24.40 20.66
N LEU A 124 -22.63 23.66 21.65
CA LEU A 124 -22.06 24.22 22.86
C LEU A 124 -20.81 25.09 22.60
N ILE A 125 -19.91 24.64 21.71
CA ILE A 125 -18.68 25.37 21.37
C ILE A 125 -18.81 26.24 20.10
N ASN A 126 -20.02 26.36 19.54
CA ASN A 126 -20.32 27.10 18.31
C ASN A 126 -19.39 26.72 17.14
N ARG A 127 -19.35 25.42 16.80
CA ARG A 127 -18.56 24.88 15.69
C ARG A 127 -19.37 24.00 14.75
N PRO A 128 -18.96 23.90 13.46
CA PRO A 128 -19.61 23.02 12.51
C PRO A 128 -19.53 21.56 12.94
N PHE A 129 -20.64 20.83 12.72
CA PHE A 129 -20.72 19.39 12.85
C PHE A 129 -20.81 18.75 11.47
N GLN A 130 -20.00 17.72 11.21
CA GLN A 130 -20.05 16.92 10.00
C GLN A 130 -20.29 15.46 10.34
N PHE A 131 -21.33 14.88 9.75
CA PHE A 131 -21.59 13.45 9.81
C PHE A 131 -21.15 12.82 8.49
N LEU A 132 -20.29 11.80 8.56
CA LEU A 132 -19.83 11.02 7.42
C LEU A 132 -20.51 9.65 7.48
N GLU A 133 -21.43 9.40 6.56
CA GLU A 133 -22.08 8.11 6.44
C GLU A 133 -21.05 7.03 6.09
N PRO A 134 -21.24 5.77 6.56
CA PRO A 134 -20.45 4.66 6.07
C PRO A 134 -20.70 4.65 4.57
N HIS A 135 -19.66 4.86 3.78
CA HIS A 135 -19.76 4.56 2.38
C HIS A 135 -20.04 3.07 2.37
N ALA A 136 -21.26 2.68 1.98
CA ALA A 136 -21.53 1.29 1.69
C ALA A 136 -20.44 0.93 0.69
N GLU A 137 -19.45 0.15 1.14
CA GLU A 137 -18.61 -0.58 0.22
C GLU A 137 -19.61 -1.19 -0.71
N THR A 138 -19.62 -0.71 -1.96
CA THR A 138 -20.40 -1.35 -2.98
C THR A 138 -19.72 -2.70 -3.06
N ARG A 139 -20.19 -3.66 -2.25
CA ARG A 139 -19.98 -5.07 -2.45
C ARG A 139 -20.59 -5.26 -3.82
N VAL A 140 -19.76 -5.07 -4.83
CA VAL A 140 -19.96 -5.66 -6.13
C VAL A 140 -20.01 -7.13 -5.78
N SER A 141 -21.25 -7.63 -5.63
CA SER A 141 -21.52 -9.04 -5.72
C SER A 141 -20.83 -9.43 -7.00
N VAL A 142 -19.66 -10.07 -6.86
CA VAL A 142 -19.02 -10.77 -7.96
C VAL A 142 -20.17 -11.54 -8.59
N PHE A 143 -20.52 -11.17 -9.81
CA PHE A 143 -21.51 -11.88 -10.58
C PHE A 143 -20.96 -13.30 -10.60
N ASN A 144 -21.55 -14.20 -9.82
CA ASN A 144 -21.28 -15.62 -9.94
C ASN A 144 -22.22 -16.06 -11.06
N PRO A 145 -21.75 -16.18 -12.32
CA PRO A 145 -22.60 -16.65 -13.41
C PRO A 145 -23.07 -18.11 -13.19
N ASP A 146 -22.51 -18.81 -12.21
CA ASP A 146 -22.79 -20.21 -11.89
C ASP A 146 -23.39 -20.38 -10.49
N SER A 147 -24.45 -19.63 -10.15
CA SER A 147 -25.25 -19.94 -8.95
C SER A 147 -26.52 -20.70 -9.39
N PRO A 148 -26.53 -22.05 -9.41
CA PRO A 148 -27.74 -22.81 -9.68
C PRO A 148 -28.63 -22.79 -8.42
N GLU A 149 -29.94 -22.68 -8.63
CA GLU A 149 -30.96 -22.91 -7.61
C GLU A 149 -30.69 -24.19 -6.80
N PRO A 150 -30.82 -24.17 -5.46
CA PRO A 150 -31.14 -25.37 -4.71
C PRO A 150 -32.63 -25.35 -4.30
N PRO A 151 -33.24 -26.47 -3.86
CA PRO A 151 -32.64 -27.80 -3.64
C PRO A 151 -33.53 -28.98 -4.08
N VAL A 152 -32.94 -30.09 -4.54
CA VAL A 152 -33.29 -31.43 -4.03
C VAL A 152 -32.06 -32.32 -4.23
N GLU A 153 -31.47 -32.85 -3.16
CA GLU A 153 -31.37 -34.30 -2.92
C GLU A 153 -30.37 -34.62 -1.82
N THR A 154 -30.89 -35.41 -0.90
CA THR A 154 -30.26 -36.03 0.25
C THR A 154 -29.31 -37.12 -0.24
N ILE A 155 -28.02 -37.02 0.04
CA ILE A 155 -27.15 -38.21 0.08
C ILE A 155 -26.27 -38.16 1.32
N SER A 156 -26.57 -39.11 2.20
CA SER A 156 -25.75 -39.60 3.29
C SER A 156 -24.78 -40.65 2.74
N LEU A 157 -23.50 -40.59 3.14
CA LEU A 157 -22.57 -41.72 3.28
C LEU A 157 -21.33 -41.20 4.05
N ALA A 158 -21.11 -41.63 5.29
CA ALA A 158 -20.12 -42.65 5.69
C ALA A 158 -18.68 -42.21 5.35
N GLU A 159 -17.91 -41.71 6.33
CA GLU A 159 -17.09 -42.49 7.27
C GLU A 159 -15.91 -43.17 6.57
N GLU A 160 -14.73 -42.53 6.64
CA GLU A 160 -13.45 -43.24 6.78
C GLU A 160 -12.42 -42.29 7.43
N ILE A 161 -12.29 -42.44 8.74
CA ILE A 161 -11.24 -41.81 9.54
C ILE A 161 -9.99 -42.67 9.35
N ALA A 162 -9.06 -42.21 8.52
CA ALA A 162 -7.70 -42.74 8.49
C ALA A 162 -6.84 -41.91 9.46
N ALA A 163 -6.44 -42.55 10.55
CA ALA A 163 -5.46 -42.03 11.51
C ALA A 163 -4.09 -41.88 10.83
N PRO A 164 -3.32 -40.83 11.11
CA PRO A 164 -1.89 -40.84 10.90
C PRO A 164 -1.20 -41.41 12.15
N ASP A 165 -0.34 -42.39 11.89
CA ASP A 165 0.52 -43.08 12.83
C ASP A 165 1.37 -42.09 13.66
N GLU A 166 1.31 -42.29 14.98
CA GLU A 166 2.27 -41.76 15.96
C GLU A 166 3.55 -42.58 15.86
N GLU A 167 4.56 -42.07 15.14
CA GLU A 167 5.94 -42.57 15.22
C GLU A 167 6.89 -41.45 15.69
N ASP A 168 7.32 -41.60 16.94
CA ASP A 168 8.63 -41.27 17.51
C ASP A 168 9.50 -40.23 16.78
N ASP A 169 9.48 -38.99 17.28
CA ASP A 169 10.63 -38.09 17.23
C ASP A 169 10.63 -37.17 18.47
N ALA A 170 10.72 -37.80 19.64
CA ALA A 170 10.85 -37.12 20.93
C ALA A 170 12.34 -37.06 21.36
N LEU A 171 13.19 -36.32 20.63
CA LEU A 171 14.55 -36.04 21.11
C LEU A 171 15.21 -34.82 20.43
N ASP A 172 14.66 -33.61 20.59
CA ASP A 172 15.48 -32.37 20.69
C ASP A 172 14.75 -31.07 21.09
N THR A 173 13.48 -31.11 21.51
CA THR A 173 12.71 -29.87 21.78
C THR A 173 12.72 -29.50 23.27
N ALA A 174 13.86 -29.11 23.83
CA ALA A 174 13.92 -28.66 25.23
C ALA A 174 14.93 -27.53 25.55
N MET A 175 15.47 -26.79 24.58
CA MET A 175 16.54 -25.82 24.88
C MET A 175 16.39 -24.38 24.38
N ASP A 176 15.25 -23.95 23.84
CA ASP A 176 15.09 -22.54 23.37
C ASP A 176 13.77 -21.85 23.76
N ALA A 177 13.07 -22.33 24.80
CA ALA A 177 11.85 -21.69 25.31
C ALA A 177 12.12 -20.54 26.32
N ALA A 178 13.33 -19.98 26.34
CA ALA A 178 13.61 -18.70 26.97
C ALA A 178 13.48 -17.61 25.89
N ASP A 179 12.23 -17.40 25.47
CA ASP A 179 11.81 -16.37 24.51
C ASP A 179 12.05 -14.99 25.15
N ASP A 180 13.29 -14.55 25.00
CA ASP A 180 13.77 -13.21 25.24
C ASP A 180 12.99 -12.31 24.28
N THR A 181 11.80 -11.85 24.71
CA THR A 181 11.09 -10.72 24.13
C THR A 181 11.89 -9.44 24.37
N THR A 182 13.14 -9.43 23.94
CA THR A 182 13.91 -8.22 23.75
C THR A 182 13.09 -7.40 22.77
N ASN A 183 12.46 -6.34 23.29
CA ASN A 183 11.81 -5.32 22.48
C ASN A 183 12.84 -4.82 21.48
N VAL A 184 12.85 -5.40 20.28
CA VAL A 184 13.67 -4.93 19.17
C VAL A 184 13.11 -3.56 18.84
N THR A 185 13.82 -2.52 19.28
CA THR A 185 13.52 -1.14 18.91
C THR A 185 13.63 -1.04 17.40
N ILE A 186 12.49 -1.06 16.71
CA ILE A 186 12.42 -0.88 15.26
C ILE A 186 12.87 0.57 15.00
N PRO A 187 13.96 0.79 14.26
CA PRO A 187 14.40 2.15 13.96
C PRO A 187 13.32 2.87 13.17
N GLU A 188 13.14 4.16 13.45
CA GLU A 188 12.26 5.01 12.66
C GLU A 188 12.79 5.05 11.21
N ILE A 189 12.00 4.54 10.27
CA ILE A 189 12.42 4.39 8.89
C ILE A 189 12.20 5.72 8.17
N VAL A 190 13.29 6.45 7.93
CA VAL A 190 13.26 7.73 7.21
C VAL A 190 13.08 7.46 5.71
N PRO A 191 12.07 8.06 5.05
CA PRO A 191 11.89 7.88 3.61
C PRO A 191 13.12 8.37 2.84
N PRO A 192 13.65 7.58 1.88
CA PRO A 192 14.79 7.99 1.08
C PRO A 192 14.44 9.17 0.17
N ASP A 193 15.40 10.07 -0.02
CA ASP A 193 15.27 11.22 -0.90
C ASP A 193 15.13 10.80 -2.37
N LEU A 194 14.36 11.58 -3.13
CA LEU A 194 14.25 11.43 -4.57
C LEU A 194 15.53 11.99 -5.24
N PRO A 195 16.09 11.33 -6.28
CA PRO A 195 15.47 10.26 -7.05
C PRO A 195 15.78 8.84 -6.54
N LEU A 196 14.75 7.98 -6.51
CA LEU A 196 14.92 6.56 -6.24
C LEU A 196 15.30 5.83 -7.53
N ARG A 197 16.37 5.04 -7.49
CA ARG A 197 16.92 4.33 -8.65
C ARG A 197 16.73 2.83 -8.49
N PHE A 198 16.33 2.19 -9.58
CA PHE A 198 16.04 0.76 -9.69
C PHE A 198 16.69 0.19 -10.96
N ALA A 199 16.64 -1.12 -11.16
CA ALA A 199 17.11 -1.78 -12.37
C ALA A 199 16.34 -1.28 -13.61
N GLY A 200 16.93 -0.32 -14.33
CA GLY A 200 16.35 0.25 -15.55
C GLY A 200 15.25 1.29 -15.34
N TRP A 201 14.88 1.58 -14.08
CA TRP A 201 13.85 2.55 -13.72
C TRP A 201 14.33 3.58 -12.70
N GLN A 202 13.69 4.74 -12.68
CA GLN A 202 13.93 5.77 -11.67
C GLN A 202 12.64 6.54 -11.38
N LEU A 203 12.37 6.79 -10.11
CA LEU A 203 11.32 7.68 -9.64
C LEU A 203 11.94 9.06 -9.37
N THR A 204 11.43 10.07 -10.07
CA THR A 204 11.95 11.43 -10.01
C THR A 204 10.85 12.42 -9.65
N ARG A 205 11.19 13.47 -8.90
CA ARG A 205 10.30 14.63 -8.71
C ARG A 205 10.33 15.49 -9.97
N SER A 206 9.16 15.86 -10.45
CA SER A 206 8.94 16.81 -11.54
C SER A 206 8.21 18.04 -11.01
N SER A 207 8.10 19.10 -11.81
CA SER A 207 7.33 20.30 -11.45
C SER A 207 5.85 20.03 -11.23
N VAL A 208 5.30 18.98 -11.83
CA VAL A 208 3.87 18.62 -11.77
C VAL A 208 3.57 17.46 -10.81
N GLY A 209 4.58 16.89 -10.14
CA GLY A 209 4.39 15.74 -9.25
C GLY A 209 5.50 14.70 -9.40
N LEU A 210 5.17 13.41 -9.34
CA LEU A 210 6.15 12.31 -9.45
C LEU A 210 6.14 11.68 -10.84
N ARG A 211 7.31 11.23 -11.31
CA ARG A 211 7.43 10.57 -12.61
C ARG A 211 8.35 9.36 -12.54
N TRP A 212 7.79 8.21 -12.93
CA TRP A 212 8.54 7.01 -13.28
C TRP A 212 9.07 7.15 -14.71
N ARG A 213 10.37 6.97 -14.88
CA ARG A 213 11.02 6.98 -16.19
C ARG A 213 12.08 5.90 -16.29
N ARG A 214 12.32 5.39 -17.50
CA ARG A 214 13.47 4.51 -17.76
C ARG A 214 14.78 5.26 -17.51
N THR A 215 15.81 4.56 -17.04
CA THR A 215 17.15 5.15 -16.87
C THR A 215 17.83 5.35 -18.22
N GLN A 216 18.80 6.28 -18.28
CA GLN A 216 19.61 6.47 -19.49
C GLN A 216 20.44 5.21 -19.80
N SER A 217 20.89 4.47 -18.78
CA SER A 217 21.62 3.22 -18.96
C SER A 217 20.77 2.15 -19.66
N TRP A 218 19.47 2.06 -19.32
CA TRP A 218 18.55 1.16 -20.00
C TRP A 218 18.41 1.49 -21.49
N TRP A 219 18.32 2.77 -21.82
CA TRP A 219 18.26 3.23 -23.21
C TRP A 219 19.51 2.87 -24.00
N LEU A 220 20.70 3.20 -23.46
CA LEU A 220 21.97 2.91 -24.11
C LEU A 220 22.17 1.40 -24.30
N PHE A 221 21.81 0.60 -23.30
CA PHE A 221 21.90 -0.85 -23.37
C PHE A 221 20.94 -1.45 -24.42
N THR A 222 19.69 -0.97 -24.46
CA THR A 222 18.68 -1.44 -25.42
C THR A 222 19.06 -1.03 -26.85
N LEU A 223 19.54 0.19 -27.06
CA LEU A 223 20.04 0.65 -28.35
C LEU A 223 21.28 -0.13 -28.79
N GLY A 224 22.20 -0.41 -27.87
CA GLY A 224 23.38 -1.24 -28.13
C GLY A 224 23.01 -2.66 -28.55
N LYS A 225 22.04 -3.29 -27.86
CA LYS A 225 21.49 -4.60 -28.25
C LYS A 225 20.85 -4.57 -29.63
N LEU A 226 20.05 -3.55 -29.92
CA LEU A 226 19.39 -3.38 -31.22
C LEU A 226 20.43 -3.27 -32.34
N LEU A 227 21.46 -2.45 -32.17
CA LEU A 227 22.55 -2.32 -33.14
C LEU A 227 23.30 -3.65 -33.31
N LEU A 228 23.65 -4.32 -32.20
CA LEU A 228 24.37 -5.59 -32.23
C LEU A 228 23.59 -6.68 -32.96
N PHE A 229 22.31 -6.89 -32.62
CA PHE A 229 21.46 -7.88 -33.28
C PHE A 229 21.23 -7.54 -34.75
N GLY A 230 21.09 -6.25 -35.09
CA GLY A 230 20.95 -5.81 -36.47
C GLY A 230 22.20 -6.11 -37.30
N VAL A 231 23.38 -5.74 -36.81
CA VAL A 231 24.65 -5.97 -37.50
C VAL A 231 24.93 -7.47 -37.66
N LEU A 232 24.81 -8.24 -36.57
CA LEU A 232 25.02 -9.70 -36.63
C LEU A 232 23.99 -10.38 -37.53
N GLY A 233 22.71 -10.02 -37.42
CA GLY A 233 21.64 -10.60 -38.22
C GLY A 233 21.89 -10.42 -39.73
N VAL A 234 22.26 -9.21 -40.15
CA VAL A 234 22.60 -8.90 -41.55
C VAL A 234 23.87 -9.62 -41.98
N LEU A 235 24.92 -9.64 -41.14
CA LEU A 235 26.18 -10.32 -41.46
C LEU A 235 25.97 -11.81 -41.70
N PHE A 236 25.28 -12.50 -40.79
CA PHE A 236 24.96 -13.93 -40.92
C PHE A 236 24.11 -14.20 -42.16
N LEU A 237 23.15 -13.32 -42.48
CA LEU A 237 22.32 -13.44 -43.67
C LEU A 237 23.18 -13.35 -44.95
N LEU A 238 24.03 -12.34 -45.05
CA LEU A 238 24.90 -12.10 -46.20
C LEU A 238 25.92 -13.23 -46.38
N LEU A 239 26.53 -13.71 -45.29
CA LEU A 239 27.46 -14.84 -45.33
C LEU A 239 26.77 -16.13 -45.79
N SER A 240 25.56 -16.38 -45.27
CA SER A 240 24.79 -17.58 -45.63
C SER A 240 24.35 -17.55 -47.09
N ILE A 241 23.80 -16.43 -47.57
CA ILE A 241 23.39 -16.25 -48.98
C ILE A 241 24.62 -16.25 -49.91
N GLY A 242 25.70 -15.59 -49.51
CA GLY A 242 26.93 -15.50 -50.28
C GLY A 242 27.60 -16.87 -50.46
N SER A 243 27.62 -17.70 -49.42
CA SER A 243 28.12 -19.07 -49.48
C SER A 243 27.32 -19.92 -50.48
N GLN A 244 25.99 -19.82 -50.47
CA GLN A 244 25.12 -20.57 -51.39
C GLN A 244 25.20 -20.11 -52.85
N THR A 245 25.34 -18.80 -53.09
CA THR A 245 25.22 -18.24 -54.44
C THR A 245 26.55 -18.15 -55.19
N ARG A 246 27.67 -17.97 -54.48
CA ARG A 246 28.95 -17.63 -55.12
C ARG A 246 30.05 -18.67 -54.93
N GLY A 247 29.80 -19.77 -54.20
CA GLY A 247 30.82 -20.78 -53.93
C GLY A 247 32.07 -20.23 -53.24
N LEU A 248 31.94 -19.10 -52.51
CA LEU A 248 33.07 -18.36 -51.91
C LEU A 248 33.79 -19.14 -50.80
N ALA A 249 33.18 -20.21 -50.30
CA ALA A 249 33.80 -21.25 -49.50
C ALA A 249 32.84 -22.44 -49.51
N GLU A 250 33.31 -23.61 -49.95
CA GLU A 250 32.56 -24.85 -49.80
C GLU A 250 32.63 -25.23 -48.31
N VAL A 251 31.52 -25.00 -47.60
CA VAL A 251 31.45 -25.23 -46.15
C VAL A 251 31.06 -26.68 -45.93
N GLU A 252 32.02 -27.53 -45.58
CA GLU A 252 31.75 -28.88 -45.08
C GLU A 252 31.61 -28.85 -43.55
N PRO A 253 30.50 -29.35 -42.96
CA PRO A 253 29.31 -29.91 -43.62
C PRO A 253 28.33 -28.84 -44.15
N PRO A 254 27.57 -29.14 -45.23
CA PRO A 254 26.66 -28.18 -45.89
C PRO A 254 25.55 -27.65 -44.94
N GLN A 255 25.25 -28.40 -43.88
CA GLN A 255 24.32 -28.03 -42.82
C GLN A 255 24.69 -26.71 -42.12
N LEU A 256 25.98 -26.33 -42.10
CA LEU A 256 26.43 -25.09 -41.47
C LEU A 256 25.83 -23.83 -42.13
N THR A 257 25.61 -23.85 -43.45
CA THR A 257 24.95 -22.71 -44.13
C THR A 257 23.48 -22.58 -43.72
N GLN A 258 22.77 -23.70 -43.52
CA GLN A 258 21.39 -23.69 -43.03
C GLN A 258 21.31 -23.18 -41.58
N ILE A 259 22.25 -23.59 -40.73
CA ILE A 259 22.38 -23.07 -39.37
C ILE A 259 22.62 -21.56 -39.39
N GLY A 260 23.46 -21.06 -40.30
CA GLY A 260 23.70 -19.62 -40.46
C GLY A 260 22.42 -18.82 -40.78
N VAL A 261 21.57 -19.34 -41.67
CA VAL A 261 20.26 -18.74 -41.96
C VAL A 261 19.35 -18.76 -40.73
N LEU A 262 19.28 -19.89 -40.03
CA LEU A 262 18.44 -20.02 -38.82
C LEU A 262 18.88 -19.06 -37.72
N VAL A 263 20.19 -18.92 -37.49
CA VAL A 263 20.76 -17.94 -36.54
C VAL A 263 20.42 -16.50 -36.96
N SER A 264 20.52 -16.18 -38.26
CA SER A 264 20.13 -14.86 -38.77
C SER A 264 18.65 -14.55 -38.50
N ILE A 265 17.76 -15.51 -38.76
CA ILE A 265 16.31 -15.37 -38.48
C ILE A 265 16.08 -15.15 -36.98
N ALA A 266 16.72 -15.94 -36.11
CA ALA A 266 16.58 -15.77 -34.66
C ALA A 266 17.08 -14.38 -34.18
N LEU A 267 18.17 -13.88 -34.76
CA LEU A 267 18.66 -12.52 -34.49
C LEU A 267 17.70 -11.44 -34.98
N LEU A 268 17.08 -11.61 -36.15
CA LEU A 268 16.08 -10.69 -36.68
C LEU A 268 14.80 -10.68 -35.83
N VAL A 269 14.33 -11.84 -35.35
CA VAL A 269 13.21 -11.92 -34.42
C VAL A 269 13.56 -11.21 -33.10
N SER A 270 14.77 -11.44 -32.58
CA SER A 270 15.27 -10.75 -31.37
C SER A 270 15.37 -9.23 -31.55
N LEU A 271 15.77 -8.78 -32.76
CA LEU A 271 15.82 -7.38 -33.14
C LEU A 271 14.41 -6.76 -33.14
N VAL A 272 13.44 -7.42 -33.79
CA VAL A 272 12.04 -6.96 -33.83
C VAL A 272 11.45 -6.90 -32.42
N TYR A 273 11.71 -7.92 -31.60
CA TYR A 273 11.26 -7.93 -30.21
C TYR A 273 11.88 -6.79 -29.38
N THR A 274 13.19 -6.55 -29.52
CA THR A 274 13.88 -5.46 -28.81
C THR A 274 13.38 -4.09 -29.27
N LEU A 275 13.13 -3.93 -30.58
CA LEU A 275 12.53 -2.72 -31.13
C LEU A 275 11.10 -2.52 -30.60
N TRP A 276 10.31 -3.59 -30.52
CA TRP A 276 8.97 -3.53 -29.94
C TRP A 276 9.00 -3.08 -28.48
N GLN A 277 9.89 -3.64 -27.65
CA GLN A 277 10.08 -3.22 -26.26
C GLN A 277 10.46 -1.73 -26.13
N LEU A 278 11.26 -1.22 -27.08
CA LEU A 278 11.65 0.19 -27.13
C LEU A 278 10.45 1.10 -27.47
N LEU A 279 9.62 0.67 -28.42
CA LEU A 279 8.43 1.39 -28.86
C LEU A 279 7.31 1.35 -27.80
N SER A 280 7.18 0.23 -27.08
CA SER A 280 6.23 0.05 -25.98
C SER A 280 6.73 0.63 -24.65
N ALA A 281 7.92 1.22 -24.61
CA ALA A 281 8.43 1.85 -23.41
C ALA A 281 7.52 3.01 -22.99
N SER A 282 7.03 2.95 -21.76
CA SER A 282 6.17 3.95 -21.16
C SER A 282 6.85 4.66 -19.98
N ALA A 283 6.32 5.82 -19.64
CA ALA A 283 6.59 6.55 -18.42
C ALA A 283 5.26 6.78 -17.71
N VAL A 284 5.22 6.52 -16.40
CA VAL A 284 4.03 6.81 -15.59
C VAL A 284 4.23 8.15 -14.89
N VAL A 285 3.26 9.03 -15.07
CA VAL A 285 3.25 10.38 -14.49
C VAL A 285 2.13 10.45 -13.47
N ILE A 286 2.48 10.90 -12.27
CA ILE A 286 1.54 11.17 -11.18
C ILE A 286 1.48 12.70 -11.05
N ASN A 287 0.48 13.28 -11.70
CA ASN A 287 0.28 14.72 -11.78
C ASN A 287 -0.55 15.20 -10.60
N THR A 288 0.08 15.92 -9.66
CA THR A 288 -0.59 16.47 -8.47
C THR A 288 -1.42 17.69 -8.78
N PHE A 289 -1.10 18.42 -9.85
CA PHE A 289 -1.84 19.61 -10.24
C PHE A 289 -3.19 19.24 -10.86
N GLU A 290 -3.21 18.28 -11.79
CA GLU A 290 -4.45 17.76 -12.39
C GLU A 290 -5.10 16.64 -11.58
N ARG A 291 -4.46 16.20 -10.49
CA ARG A 291 -4.91 15.09 -9.61
C ARG A 291 -5.19 13.81 -10.40
N GLU A 292 -4.18 13.33 -11.11
CA GLU A 292 -4.31 12.12 -11.93
C GLU A 292 -3.02 11.32 -12.08
N VAL A 293 -3.19 10.03 -12.35
CA VAL A 293 -2.12 9.11 -12.72
C VAL A 293 -2.36 8.68 -14.16
N TYR A 294 -1.35 8.78 -15.02
CA TYR A 294 -1.46 8.29 -16.40
C TYR A 294 -0.16 7.67 -16.89
N SER A 295 -0.29 6.71 -17.81
CA SER A 295 0.84 6.11 -18.53
C SER A 295 0.96 6.72 -19.91
N GLN A 296 2.15 7.21 -20.22
CA GLN A 296 2.47 7.88 -21.48
C GLN A 296 3.60 7.13 -22.20
N GLY A 297 3.47 6.93 -23.51
CA GLY A 297 4.57 6.43 -24.35
C GLY A 297 5.80 7.34 -24.28
N LEU A 298 6.99 6.74 -24.31
CA LEU A 298 8.24 7.48 -24.20
C LEU A 298 8.68 8.12 -25.52
N LEU A 299 8.46 7.41 -26.64
CA LEU A 299 8.79 7.89 -27.99
C LEU A 299 7.63 8.67 -28.64
N PHE A 300 6.40 8.31 -28.31
CA PHE A 300 5.20 8.95 -28.82
C PHE A 300 4.33 9.41 -27.65
N PRO A 301 3.73 10.61 -27.71
CA PRO A 301 2.94 11.17 -26.61
C PRO A 301 1.57 10.51 -26.44
N PHE A 302 1.41 9.25 -26.85
CA PHE A 302 0.18 8.49 -26.64
C PHE A 302 -0.01 8.20 -25.16
N ILE A 303 -1.22 8.43 -24.67
CA ILE A 303 -1.63 8.08 -23.31
C ILE A 303 -2.31 6.72 -23.39
N TYR A 304 -1.75 5.72 -22.73
CA TYR A 304 -2.31 4.36 -22.73
C TYR A 304 -3.53 4.24 -21.81
N TRP A 305 -3.43 4.85 -20.63
CA TRP A 305 -4.49 4.89 -19.63
C TRP A 305 -4.33 6.12 -18.74
N ARG A 306 -5.43 6.56 -18.12
CA ARG A 306 -5.52 7.73 -17.24
C ARG A 306 -6.55 7.46 -16.14
N VAL A 307 -6.17 7.67 -14.89
CA VAL A 307 -7.01 7.47 -13.71
C VAL A 307 -6.97 8.73 -12.84
N PRO A 308 -8.10 9.41 -12.61
CA PRO A 308 -8.16 10.54 -11.68
C PRO A 308 -8.01 10.06 -10.23
N PHE A 309 -7.37 10.85 -9.37
CA PHE A 309 -7.11 10.49 -7.96
C PHE A 309 -8.39 10.13 -7.22
N ASP A 310 -9.50 10.81 -7.52
CA ASP A 310 -10.77 10.62 -6.84
C ASP A 310 -11.44 9.27 -7.17
N ARG A 311 -10.95 8.54 -8.19
CA ARG A 311 -11.36 7.15 -8.48
C ARG A 311 -10.40 6.11 -7.89
N ILE A 312 -9.19 6.51 -7.52
CA ILE A 312 -8.20 5.57 -6.97
C ILE A 312 -8.65 5.21 -5.56
N GLN A 313 -8.93 3.92 -5.34
CA GLN A 313 -9.32 3.44 -4.02
C GLN A 313 -8.10 3.11 -3.18
N TYR A 314 -7.11 2.44 -3.78
CA TYR A 314 -5.86 2.06 -3.11
C TYR A 314 -4.76 1.76 -4.12
N LEU A 315 -3.52 1.71 -3.63
CA LEU A 315 -2.39 1.13 -4.36
C LEU A 315 -2.19 -0.32 -3.93
N LEU A 316 -2.01 -1.20 -4.90
CA LEU A 316 -1.68 -2.60 -4.66
C LEU A 316 -0.22 -2.84 -5.01
N VAL A 317 0.56 -3.19 -4.00
CA VAL A 317 1.88 -3.77 -4.17
C VAL A 317 1.73 -5.27 -4.25
N THR A 318 2.17 -5.84 -5.35
CA THR A 318 2.28 -7.29 -5.54
C THR A 318 3.76 -7.64 -5.55
N GLN A 319 4.17 -8.72 -4.89
CA GLN A 319 5.59 -9.11 -4.87
C GLN A 319 5.76 -10.62 -4.73
N THR A 320 6.91 -11.13 -5.15
CA THR A 320 7.32 -12.52 -4.84
C THR A 320 7.71 -12.64 -3.37
N PRO A 321 7.64 -13.85 -2.78
CA PRO A 321 8.22 -14.11 -1.47
C PRO A 321 9.68 -13.65 -1.43
N PRO A 322 10.08 -12.86 -0.42
CA PRO A 322 11.44 -12.33 -0.35
C PRO A 322 12.45 -13.46 -0.21
N GLN A 323 13.51 -13.40 -1.02
CA GLN A 323 14.62 -14.34 -1.00
C GLN A 323 15.75 -13.75 -0.13
N PRO A 324 16.20 -14.45 0.93
CA PRO A 324 17.26 -13.94 1.79
C PRO A 324 18.61 -13.96 1.04
N GLN A 325 19.36 -12.87 1.15
CA GLN A 325 20.71 -12.76 0.61
C GLN A 325 21.76 -12.88 1.72
N GLY A 326 22.39 -14.05 1.81
CA GLY A 326 23.47 -14.33 2.76
C GLY A 326 22.99 -14.81 4.13
N ARG A 327 23.87 -14.75 5.13
CA ARG A 327 23.58 -15.19 6.51
C ARG A 327 23.27 -13.98 7.40
N ARG A 328 22.15 -14.04 8.12
CA ARG A 328 21.77 -13.01 9.10
C ARG A 328 22.74 -13.03 10.29
N ARG A 329 23.27 -11.85 10.64
CA ARG A 329 23.91 -11.62 11.94
C ARG A 329 22.82 -11.24 12.94
N ARG A 330 22.99 -11.61 14.22
CA ARG A 330 21.93 -11.52 15.25
C ARG A 330 21.31 -10.12 15.38
N THR A 331 22.06 -9.06 15.13
CA THR A 331 21.64 -7.65 15.27
C THR A 331 21.33 -6.95 13.95
N ASP A 332 21.72 -7.51 12.82
CA ASP A 332 21.64 -6.83 11.53
C ASP A 332 20.34 -7.22 10.80
N PRO A 333 19.72 -6.31 10.05
CA PRO A 333 18.55 -6.65 9.24
C PRO A 333 18.93 -7.69 8.17
N MET A 334 18.00 -8.59 7.87
CA MET A 334 18.19 -9.57 6.80
C MET A 334 18.15 -8.85 5.45
N GLN A 335 19.21 -9.00 4.64
CA GLN A 335 19.17 -8.55 3.25
C GLN A 335 18.25 -9.47 2.45
N ILE A 336 17.37 -8.88 1.65
CA ILE A 336 16.38 -9.62 0.86
C ILE A 336 16.36 -9.12 -0.59
N THR A 337 15.96 -9.99 -1.51
CA THR A 337 15.61 -9.64 -2.89
C THR A 337 14.26 -10.22 -3.27
N GLN A 338 13.52 -9.48 -4.09
CA GLN A 338 12.17 -9.87 -4.52
C GLN A 338 11.79 -9.13 -5.80
N ASP A 339 10.92 -9.74 -6.60
CA ASP A 339 10.25 -9.04 -7.69
C ASP A 339 9.07 -8.25 -7.14
N PHE A 340 8.83 -7.10 -7.75
CA PHE A 340 7.92 -6.10 -7.22
C PHE A 340 7.09 -5.47 -8.35
N TRP A 341 5.78 -5.48 -8.18
CA TRP A 341 4.82 -4.84 -9.08
C TRP A 341 3.97 -3.85 -8.28
N LEU A 342 3.70 -2.69 -8.87
CA LEU A 342 2.81 -1.68 -8.29
C LEU A 342 1.65 -1.42 -9.24
N HIS A 343 0.45 -1.50 -8.71
CA HIS A 343 -0.78 -1.25 -9.42
C HIS A 343 -1.61 -0.18 -8.73
N VAL A 344 -2.36 0.57 -9.53
CA VAL A 344 -3.46 1.44 -9.08
C VAL A 344 -4.75 0.68 -9.27
N TYR A 345 -5.59 0.63 -8.24
CA TYR A 345 -6.95 0.11 -8.35
C TYR A 345 -7.96 1.26 -8.35
N ASP A 346 -8.76 1.35 -9.41
CA ASP A 346 -9.75 2.41 -9.60
C ASP A 346 -11.20 2.00 -9.22
N GLY A 347 -11.35 0.80 -8.65
CA GLY A 347 -12.64 0.21 -8.33
C GLY A 347 -13.16 -0.80 -9.37
N ALA A 348 -12.60 -0.82 -10.58
CA ALA A 348 -12.96 -1.76 -11.64
C ALA A 348 -11.74 -2.53 -12.14
N ASP A 349 -10.66 -1.82 -12.45
CA ASP A 349 -9.49 -2.36 -13.13
C ASP A 349 -8.20 -2.10 -12.34
N PHE A 350 -7.21 -2.95 -12.56
CA PHE A 350 -5.85 -2.75 -12.09
C PHE A 350 -5.00 -2.14 -13.21
N HIS A 351 -4.45 -0.97 -12.94
CA HIS A 351 -3.54 -0.28 -13.85
C HIS A 351 -2.11 -0.42 -13.34
N GLU A 352 -1.28 -1.16 -14.07
CA GLU A 352 0.13 -1.35 -13.71
C GLU A 352 0.89 -0.01 -13.84
N ILE A 353 1.46 0.45 -12.72
CA ILE A 353 2.39 1.58 -12.67
C ILE A 353 3.79 1.11 -13.05
N ILE A 354 4.26 0.04 -12.42
CA ILE A 354 5.65 -0.38 -12.54
C ILE A 354 5.84 -1.88 -12.26
N ASP A 355 6.72 -2.49 -13.05
CA ASP A 355 7.33 -3.81 -12.83
C ASP A 355 8.84 -3.62 -12.58
N LEU A 356 9.29 -4.05 -11.40
CA LEU A 356 10.65 -3.97 -10.89
C LEU A 356 11.15 -5.37 -10.51
N PRO A 357 12.02 -6.00 -11.31
CA PRO A 357 12.63 -7.27 -10.95
C PRO A 357 13.78 -7.05 -9.93
N ASP A 358 14.07 -8.10 -9.14
CA ASP A 358 15.24 -8.20 -8.27
C ASP A 358 15.45 -6.98 -7.34
N VAL A 359 14.38 -6.43 -6.76
CA VAL A 359 14.47 -5.27 -5.87
C VAL A 359 15.21 -5.65 -4.58
N PRO A 360 16.38 -5.03 -4.31
CA PRO A 360 17.10 -5.27 -3.07
C PRO A 360 16.44 -4.51 -1.92
N GLY A 361 16.51 -5.09 -0.73
CA GLY A 361 16.03 -4.44 0.48
C GLY A 361 16.42 -5.15 1.75
N GLN A 362 15.79 -4.74 2.84
CA GLN A 362 16.10 -5.20 4.18
C GLN A 362 14.83 -5.54 4.96
N SER A 363 14.91 -6.54 5.83
CA SER A 363 13.83 -6.90 6.74
C SER A 363 14.36 -6.99 8.17
N TRP A 364 13.82 -6.12 9.04
CA TRP A 364 14.11 -6.11 10.49
C TRP A 364 13.40 -7.25 11.24
N THR A 365 12.33 -7.78 10.66
CA THR A 365 11.44 -8.77 11.26
C THR A 365 11.36 -10.05 10.41
N TRP A 366 12.53 -10.52 9.94
CA TRP A 366 12.63 -11.63 8.98
C TRP A 366 11.85 -12.89 9.40
N ASP A 367 11.86 -13.25 10.68
CA ASP A 367 11.17 -14.45 11.15
C ASP A 367 9.64 -14.33 10.97
N LYS A 368 9.08 -13.13 11.16
CA LYS A 368 7.67 -12.84 10.87
C LYS A 368 7.40 -12.81 9.37
N VAL A 369 8.28 -12.17 8.59
CA VAL A 369 8.15 -12.10 7.14
C VAL A 369 8.19 -13.49 6.50
N ARG A 370 9.04 -14.39 7.01
CA ARG A 370 9.15 -15.78 6.55
C ARG A 370 7.89 -16.58 6.87
N THR A 371 7.35 -16.48 8.09
CA THR A 371 6.13 -17.21 8.47
C THR A 371 4.89 -16.67 7.76
N GLN A 372 4.80 -15.35 7.58
CA GLN A 372 3.71 -14.69 6.87
C GLN A 372 3.86 -14.76 5.34
N GLY A 373 5.06 -15.06 4.83
CA GLY A 373 5.34 -15.15 3.39
C GLY A 373 4.49 -16.18 2.66
N HIS A 374 3.87 -17.11 3.40
CA HIS A 374 3.02 -18.17 2.88
C HIS A 374 1.53 -17.84 2.91
N SER A 375 1.10 -16.72 3.52
CA SER A 375 -0.31 -16.35 3.53
C SER A 375 -0.66 -15.43 2.36
N GLN A 376 -1.61 -15.85 1.53
CA GLN A 376 -2.16 -15.07 0.40
C GLN A 376 -3.14 -13.97 0.84
N VAL A 377 -2.93 -13.38 2.02
CA VAL A 377 -3.86 -12.40 2.59
C VAL A 377 -3.33 -11.00 2.31
N ARG A 378 -4.14 -10.21 1.59
CA ARG A 378 -3.89 -8.78 1.40
C ARG A 378 -3.78 -8.08 2.75
N ARG A 379 -2.73 -7.31 2.93
CA ARG A 379 -2.43 -6.63 4.21
C ARG A 379 -1.94 -5.22 3.98
N SER A 380 -2.05 -4.36 4.98
CA SER A 380 -1.46 -3.03 4.91
C SER A 380 0.06 -3.12 4.82
N LEU A 381 0.65 -2.29 3.96
CA LEU A 381 2.09 -2.23 3.82
C LEU A 381 2.73 -1.62 5.07
N GLN A 382 3.59 -2.41 5.74
CA GLN A 382 4.39 -1.96 6.88
C GLN A 382 5.88 -1.98 6.51
N LEU A 383 6.53 -0.81 6.48
CA LEU A 383 7.95 -0.70 6.12
C LEU A 383 8.89 -1.46 7.06
N ALA A 384 8.47 -1.68 8.32
CA ALA A 384 9.24 -2.50 9.27
C ALA A 384 9.40 -3.97 8.82
N HIS A 385 8.48 -4.46 7.99
CA HIS A 385 8.56 -5.78 7.38
C HIS A 385 9.40 -5.75 6.10
N TYR A 386 9.25 -4.69 5.30
CA TYR A 386 9.93 -4.56 4.03
C TYR A 386 10.50 -3.15 3.85
N ASP A 387 11.77 -2.99 4.18
CA ASP A 387 12.52 -1.77 3.95
C ASP A 387 13.22 -1.87 2.58
N THR A 388 12.44 -1.62 1.52
CA THR A 388 12.97 -1.59 0.15
C THR A 388 12.66 -0.24 -0.50
N PRO A 389 13.50 0.25 -1.42
CA PRO A 389 13.24 1.50 -2.13
C PRO A 389 11.90 1.51 -2.88
N ALA A 390 11.39 0.34 -3.28
CA ALA A 390 10.12 0.21 -4.01
C ALA A 390 8.91 0.38 -3.09
N HIS A 391 8.99 -0.13 -1.85
CA HIS A 391 7.97 0.12 -0.83
C HIS A 391 7.93 1.58 -0.40
N HIS A 392 9.10 2.21 -0.24
CA HIS A 392 9.21 3.65 0.00
C HIS A 392 8.59 4.47 -1.13
N ALA A 393 8.91 4.12 -2.38
CA ALA A 393 8.31 4.75 -3.54
C ALA A 393 6.78 4.62 -3.51
N SER A 394 6.26 3.45 -3.17
CA SER A 394 4.81 3.19 -3.10
C SER A 394 4.14 4.00 -2.01
N GLN A 395 4.72 4.08 -0.81
CA GLN A 395 4.19 4.94 0.25
C GLN A 395 4.24 6.43 -0.10
N GLN A 396 5.30 6.91 -0.75
CA GLN A 396 5.38 8.29 -1.22
C GLN A 396 4.29 8.60 -2.26
N ILE A 397 4.04 7.67 -3.20
CA ILE A 397 2.98 7.81 -4.21
C ILE A 397 1.60 7.78 -3.54
N ALA A 398 1.37 6.86 -2.60
CA ALA A 398 0.11 6.72 -1.89
C ALA A 398 -0.22 7.95 -1.05
N HIS A 399 0.77 8.47 -0.32
CA HIS A 399 0.64 9.70 0.44
C HIS A 399 0.31 10.90 -0.46
N LEU A 400 0.93 10.97 -1.63
CA LEU A 400 0.67 12.02 -2.62
C LEU A 400 -0.75 11.96 -3.20
N ILE A 401 -1.28 10.75 -3.41
CA ILE A 401 -2.64 10.53 -3.93
C ILE A 401 -3.68 10.66 -2.81
N GLY A 402 -3.33 10.32 -1.58
CA GLY A 402 -4.23 10.28 -0.42
C GLY A 402 -4.97 8.95 -0.27
N VAL A 403 -4.33 7.82 -0.61
CA VAL A 403 -4.94 6.48 -0.59
C VAL A 403 -4.07 5.49 0.20
N PRO A 404 -4.63 4.40 0.75
CA PRO A 404 -3.84 3.37 1.42
C PRO A 404 -3.03 2.51 0.43
N VAL A 405 -2.00 1.84 0.97
CA VAL A 405 -1.21 0.82 0.24
C VAL A 405 -1.45 -0.54 0.84
N TYR A 406 -1.87 -1.48 -0.01
CA TYR A 406 -1.97 -2.89 0.32
C TYR A 406 -0.82 -3.68 -0.32
N LEU A 407 -0.43 -4.75 0.36
CA LEU A 407 0.59 -5.70 -0.05
C LEU A 407 -0.06 -7.06 -0.31
N ASP A 408 0.27 -7.67 -1.43
CA ASP A 408 -0.14 -8.99 -1.90
C ASP A 408 1.08 -9.83 -2.27
N LEU A 409 1.08 -11.10 -1.88
CA LEU A 409 2.17 -12.05 -2.12
C LEU A 409 1.70 -13.09 -3.14
N VAL A 410 2.46 -13.27 -4.23
CA VAL A 410 2.13 -14.19 -5.34
C VAL A 410 2.85 -15.52 -5.22
#